data_AF-A0A6M0BLQ5-F1
#
_entry.id   AF-A0A6M0BLQ5-F1
#
_cell.length_a   1.000
_cell.length_b   1.000
_cell.length_c   1.000
_cell.angle_alpha   90.00
_cell.angle_beta   90.00
_cell.angle_gamma   90.00
#
_symmetry.space_group_name_H-M   'P 1'
#
loop_
_entity.id
_entity.type
_entity.pdbx_description
1 polymer ?
#
loop_
_entity_poly.entity_id
_entity_poly.type
_entity_poly.pdbx_seq_one_letter_code
_entity_poly.pdbx_strand_id
1 'polypeptide(L)'
;MAELDLSHTNLRNADLKGCNLYKKNLIGAYLRGAKLQGVILEESKIDETTQIDYKWRFVWKLVNLGRENRDLKGVDLSDIEINFIDSDDDDLRVNLTGANLEGANFSNSGLYQFYFTNANLKNANLSGSEHAFLAGACLIGADLSNTCFIGGYFNDTVCINTNFSGASFCHEDSHFRNANCRGANFQEAHFTLGEMNGANFSGANFSGATGLDNFFDSAIMELLTEEVNFQGANFTNTDLLRVNFSQIKLINLTGVIFDGANLKNANLSGLNLSNTSFKKAN
;
A
#
# COMPACT_ATOMS: atom_id res chain seq x y z
N MET A 1 11.58 -40.94 -0.97
CA MET A 1 10.22 -40.97 -0.36
C MET A 1 9.22 -40.84 -1.48
N ALA A 2 8.20 -41.69 -1.55
CA ALA A 2 7.11 -41.48 -2.50
C ALA A 2 6.44 -40.14 -2.16
N GLU A 3 6.24 -39.27 -3.16
CA GLU A 3 5.47 -38.05 -2.96
C GLU A 3 4.06 -38.44 -2.51
N LEU A 4 3.63 -37.93 -1.34
CA LEU A 4 2.26 -38.09 -0.85
C LEU A 4 1.26 -37.59 -1.91
N ASP A 5 0.47 -38.50 -2.48
CA ASP A 5 -0.61 -38.21 -3.42
C ASP A 5 -1.89 -37.89 -2.66
N LEU A 6 -2.48 -36.72 -2.93
CA LEU A 6 -3.71 -36.24 -2.29
C LEU A 6 -4.90 -36.22 -3.28
N SER A 7 -4.76 -36.85 -4.45
CA SER A 7 -5.84 -36.94 -5.43
C SER A 7 -7.08 -37.62 -4.83
N HIS A 8 -8.25 -37.11 -5.20
CA HIS A 8 -9.57 -37.58 -4.72
C HIS A 8 -9.78 -37.60 -3.19
N THR A 9 -8.85 -37.02 -2.41
CA THR A 9 -8.92 -37.02 -0.94
C THR A 9 -10.00 -36.05 -0.46
N ASN A 10 -10.71 -36.43 0.61
CA ASN A 10 -11.69 -35.56 1.25
C ASN A 10 -11.01 -34.65 2.29
N LEU A 11 -10.88 -33.37 1.95
CA LEU A 11 -10.28 -32.30 2.77
C LEU A 11 -11.30 -31.18 3.06
N ARG A 12 -12.60 -31.48 2.99
CA ARG A 12 -13.65 -30.48 3.20
C ARG A 12 -13.55 -29.89 4.60
N ASN A 13 -13.60 -28.56 4.69
CA ASN A 13 -13.46 -27.82 5.95
C ASN A 13 -12.15 -28.10 6.72
N ALA A 14 -11.15 -28.72 6.08
CA ALA A 14 -9.88 -28.99 6.73
C ALA A 14 -9.16 -27.67 7.05
N ASP A 15 -8.51 -27.63 8.20
CA ASP A 15 -7.57 -26.56 8.52
C ASP A 15 -6.22 -26.90 7.90
N LEU A 16 -5.91 -26.28 6.77
CA LEU A 16 -4.67 -26.49 6.03
C LEU A 16 -3.75 -25.27 6.12
N LYS A 17 -4.03 -24.32 7.02
CA LYS A 17 -3.26 -23.09 7.12
C LYS A 17 -1.75 -23.35 7.22
N GLY A 18 -0.96 -22.64 6.41
CA GLY A 18 0.49 -22.78 6.38
C GLY A 18 1.02 -24.12 5.86
N CYS A 19 0.15 -25.05 5.42
CA CYS A 19 0.61 -26.37 4.96
C CYS A 19 1.41 -26.26 3.66
N ASN A 20 2.39 -27.14 3.52
CA ASN A 20 3.17 -27.25 2.29
C ASN A 20 2.48 -28.22 1.31
N LEU A 21 1.87 -27.67 0.26
CA LEU A 21 1.29 -28.43 -0.86
C LEU A 21 2.12 -28.30 -2.15
N TYR A 22 3.38 -27.86 -2.05
CA TYR A 22 4.29 -27.72 -3.17
C TYR A 22 4.35 -29.01 -3.99
N LYS A 23 4.11 -28.90 -5.31
CA LYS A 23 4.10 -30.01 -6.28
C LYS A 23 3.08 -31.13 -6.01
N LYS A 24 2.24 -31.02 -4.97
CA LYS A 24 1.30 -32.09 -4.60
C LYS A 24 0.20 -32.28 -5.63
N ASN A 25 -0.18 -33.53 -5.85
CA ASN A 25 -1.31 -33.89 -6.69
C ASN A 25 -2.62 -33.75 -5.89
N LEU A 26 -3.48 -32.81 -6.29
CA LEU A 26 -4.79 -32.51 -5.69
C LEU A 26 -5.93 -32.70 -6.71
N ILE A 27 -5.66 -33.39 -7.82
CA ILE A 27 -6.66 -33.69 -8.85
C ILE A 27 -7.85 -34.42 -8.21
N GLY A 28 -9.06 -33.90 -8.41
CA GLY A 28 -10.29 -34.46 -7.88
C GLY A 28 -10.47 -34.38 -6.36
N ALA A 29 -9.56 -33.73 -5.62
CA ALA A 29 -9.69 -33.56 -4.16
C ALA A 29 -10.89 -32.67 -3.79
N TYR A 30 -11.44 -32.89 -2.58
CA TYR A 30 -12.57 -32.13 -2.05
C TYR A 30 -12.08 -31.11 -1.01
N LEU A 31 -11.90 -29.86 -1.40
CA LEU A 31 -11.33 -28.76 -0.60
C LEU A 31 -12.33 -27.65 -0.25
N ARG A 32 -13.62 -27.78 -0.60
CA ARG A 32 -14.64 -26.77 -0.26
C ARG A 32 -14.66 -26.50 1.25
N GLY A 33 -14.61 -25.22 1.63
CA GLY A 33 -14.55 -24.74 3.00
C GLY A 33 -13.20 -24.93 3.69
N ALA A 34 -12.19 -25.49 3.02
CA ALA A 34 -10.86 -25.63 3.61
C ALA A 34 -10.22 -24.25 3.82
N LYS A 35 -9.50 -24.11 4.94
CA LYS A 35 -8.72 -22.90 5.23
C LYS A 35 -7.36 -23.02 4.57
N LEU A 36 -7.11 -22.21 3.54
CA LEU A 36 -5.89 -22.29 2.73
C LEU A 36 -4.99 -21.05 2.86
N GLN A 37 -5.20 -20.22 3.90
CA GLN A 37 -4.33 -19.09 4.19
C GLN A 37 -2.89 -19.56 4.43
N GLY A 38 -1.93 -18.95 3.74
CA GLY A 38 -0.51 -19.27 3.86
C GLY A 38 -0.10 -20.62 3.29
N VAL A 39 -0.98 -21.34 2.57
CA VAL A 39 -0.63 -22.63 1.96
C VAL A 39 0.32 -22.41 0.79
N ILE A 40 1.39 -23.20 0.75
CA ILE A 40 2.31 -23.23 -0.40
C ILE A 40 1.64 -24.05 -1.52
N LEU A 41 0.98 -23.35 -2.45
CA LEU A 41 0.26 -23.93 -3.59
C LEU A 41 1.11 -24.04 -4.87
N GLU A 42 2.35 -23.58 -4.82
CA GLU A 42 3.26 -23.53 -5.94
C GLU A 42 3.49 -24.93 -6.55
N GLU A 43 3.39 -25.02 -7.87
CA GLU A 43 3.46 -26.23 -8.71
C GLU A 43 2.48 -27.37 -8.32
N SER A 44 1.55 -27.15 -7.38
CA SER A 44 0.53 -28.13 -7.03
C SER A 44 -0.41 -28.37 -8.22
N LYS A 45 -0.93 -29.59 -8.36
CA LYS A 45 -1.74 -29.98 -9.51
C LYS A 45 -3.21 -30.02 -9.14
N ILE A 46 -4.00 -29.12 -9.70
CA ILE A 46 -5.47 -29.16 -9.66
C ILE A 46 -6.02 -29.22 -11.09
N ASP A 47 -7.24 -29.72 -11.25
CA ASP A 47 -7.96 -29.70 -12.52
C ASP A 47 -9.42 -29.28 -12.33
N GLU A 48 -10.26 -29.47 -13.35
CA GLU A 48 -11.69 -29.15 -13.28
C GLU A 48 -12.49 -30.08 -12.35
N THR A 49 -11.91 -31.22 -11.95
CA THR A 49 -12.56 -32.16 -11.02
C THR A 49 -12.28 -31.82 -9.55
N THR A 50 -11.22 -31.04 -9.26
CA THR A 50 -10.90 -30.57 -7.92
C THR A 50 -11.98 -29.61 -7.39
N GLN A 51 -12.63 -29.96 -6.29
CA GLN A 51 -13.68 -29.14 -5.67
C GLN A 51 -13.07 -28.17 -4.66
N ILE A 52 -12.71 -26.98 -5.10
CA ILE A 52 -12.11 -25.92 -4.27
C ILE A 52 -12.94 -24.64 -4.38
N ASP A 53 -12.97 -23.81 -3.33
CA ASP A 53 -13.71 -22.55 -3.35
C ASP A 53 -13.13 -21.61 -4.41
N TYR A 54 -14.00 -20.79 -5.02
CA TYR A 54 -13.64 -19.93 -6.16
C TYR A 54 -12.41 -19.05 -5.86
N LYS A 55 -12.40 -18.43 -4.67
CA LYS A 55 -11.27 -17.63 -4.16
C LYS A 55 -9.96 -18.41 -4.23
N TRP A 56 -9.91 -19.59 -3.63
CA TRP A 56 -8.68 -20.39 -3.58
C TRP A 56 -8.29 -21.00 -4.93
N ARG A 57 -9.26 -21.32 -5.79
CA ARG A 57 -8.96 -21.68 -7.19
C ARG A 57 -8.29 -20.54 -7.93
N PHE A 58 -8.75 -19.32 -7.66
CA PHE A 58 -8.17 -18.12 -8.24
C PHE A 58 -6.77 -17.84 -7.72
N VAL A 59 -6.54 -17.94 -6.40
CA VAL A 59 -5.21 -17.86 -5.79
C VAL A 59 -4.25 -18.87 -6.41
N TRP A 60 -4.70 -20.12 -6.58
CA TRP A 60 -3.90 -21.13 -7.26
C TRP A 60 -3.52 -20.71 -8.67
N LYS A 61 -4.45 -20.11 -9.45
CA LYS A 61 -4.15 -19.57 -10.78
C LYS A 61 -3.17 -18.40 -10.75
N LEU A 62 -3.27 -17.50 -9.77
CA LEU A 62 -2.33 -16.38 -9.62
C LEU A 62 -0.90 -16.87 -9.37
N VAL A 63 -0.76 -17.89 -8.50
CA VAL A 63 0.53 -18.49 -8.13
C VAL A 63 1.12 -19.31 -9.27
N ASN A 64 0.30 -20.10 -9.98
CA ASN A 64 0.79 -21.14 -10.90
C ASN A 64 0.69 -20.77 -12.38
N LEU A 65 -0.09 -19.75 -12.76
CA LEU A 65 -0.28 -19.34 -14.15
C LEU A 65 0.22 -17.90 -14.32
N GLY A 66 1.04 -17.70 -15.37
CA GLY A 66 1.87 -16.51 -15.65
C GLY A 66 1.21 -15.12 -15.56
N ARG A 67 2.02 -14.06 -15.63
CA ARG A 67 1.94 -12.96 -14.66
C ARG A 67 1.60 -11.52 -15.13
N GLU A 68 1.14 -11.27 -16.35
CA GLU A 68 1.02 -9.85 -16.80
C GLU A 68 -0.33 -9.47 -17.38
N ASN A 69 -0.73 -8.20 -17.19
CA ASN A 69 -1.90 -7.55 -17.81
C ASN A 69 -3.24 -8.28 -17.61
N ARG A 70 -3.51 -8.74 -16.39
CA ARG A 70 -4.75 -9.46 -16.08
C ARG A 70 -5.90 -8.48 -15.83
N ASP A 71 -7.10 -8.87 -16.28
CA ASP A 71 -8.35 -8.26 -15.80
C ASP A 71 -8.82 -9.00 -14.55
N LEU A 72 -8.68 -8.33 -13.40
CA LEU A 72 -8.94 -8.83 -12.05
C LEU A 72 -9.95 -7.92 -11.33
N LYS A 73 -10.77 -7.21 -12.10
CA LYS A 73 -11.75 -6.25 -11.58
C LYS A 73 -12.67 -6.93 -10.56
N GLY A 74 -12.80 -6.31 -9.38
CA GLY A 74 -13.71 -6.76 -8.32
C GLY A 74 -13.37 -8.11 -7.69
N VAL A 75 -12.15 -8.64 -7.89
CA VAL A 75 -11.76 -9.91 -7.28
C VAL A 75 -11.70 -9.81 -5.75
N ASP A 76 -12.18 -10.85 -5.06
CA ASP A 76 -11.99 -11.00 -3.62
C ASP A 76 -10.70 -11.78 -3.31
N LEU A 77 -9.72 -11.07 -2.79
CA LEU A 77 -8.45 -11.53 -2.26
C LEU A 77 -8.24 -11.05 -0.81
N SER A 78 -9.32 -10.87 -0.05
CA SER A 78 -9.23 -10.48 1.37
C SER A 78 -8.52 -11.57 2.19
N ASP A 79 -7.84 -11.20 3.26
CA ASP A 79 -7.24 -12.13 4.22
C ASP A 79 -6.30 -13.16 3.54
N ILE A 80 -5.73 -12.81 2.38
CA ILE A 80 -4.82 -13.69 1.65
C ILE A 80 -3.42 -13.57 2.25
N GLU A 81 -2.81 -14.73 2.44
CA GLU A 81 -1.40 -14.90 2.77
C GLU A 81 -0.86 -15.94 1.79
N ILE A 82 0.16 -15.57 1.00
CA ILE A 82 0.79 -16.45 0.02
C ILE A 82 2.23 -16.72 0.46
N ASN A 83 2.54 -17.99 0.65
CA ASN A 83 3.88 -18.47 0.95
C ASN A 83 4.46 -19.20 -0.27
N PHE A 84 5.74 -18.95 -0.53
CA PHE A 84 6.54 -19.63 -1.55
C PHE A 84 7.56 -20.56 -0.89
N ILE A 85 8.01 -21.59 -1.61
CA ILE A 85 9.00 -22.52 -1.07
C ILE A 85 10.37 -21.84 -0.86
N ASP A 86 10.68 -20.87 -1.74
CA ASP A 86 11.87 -20.03 -1.69
C ASP A 86 11.41 -18.56 -1.68
N SER A 87 11.51 -17.91 -0.53
CA SER A 87 11.04 -16.53 -0.36
C SER A 87 12.01 -15.49 -0.90
N ASP A 88 13.23 -15.89 -1.25
CA ASP A 88 14.31 -14.99 -1.67
C ASP A 88 14.41 -14.89 -3.21
N ASP A 89 13.63 -15.69 -3.93
CA ASP A 89 13.54 -15.62 -5.39
C ASP A 89 12.49 -14.58 -5.83
N ASP A 90 12.96 -13.45 -6.35
CA ASP A 90 12.11 -12.39 -6.89
C ASP A 90 11.22 -12.87 -8.05
N ASP A 91 11.64 -13.93 -8.78
CA ASP A 91 10.85 -14.57 -9.83
C ASP A 91 9.73 -15.47 -9.27
N LEU A 92 9.56 -15.60 -7.96
CA LEU A 92 8.43 -16.28 -7.35
C LEU A 92 7.31 -15.32 -6.88
N ARG A 93 7.52 -14.00 -6.91
CA ARG A 93 6.54 -12.99 -6.49
C ARG A 93 5.31 -12.88 -7.39
N VAL A 94 4.12 -12.63 -6.82
CA VAL A 94 2.89 -12.40 -7.60
C VAL A 94 2.97 -11.04 -8.29
N ASN A 95 3.43 -11.04 -9.53
CA ASN A 95 3.47 -9.85 -10.36
C ASN A 95 2.06 -9.54 -10.89
N LEU A 96 1.55 -8.35 -10.53
CA LEU A 96 0.30 -7.75 -11.00
C LEU A 96 0.58 -6.40 -11.68
N THR A 97 1.78 -6.24 -12.22
CA THR A 97 2.19 -5.02 -12.94
C THR A 97 1.23 -4.78 -14.11
N GLY A 98 0.68 -3.57 -14.18
CA GLY A 98 -0.28 -3.17 -15.21
C GLY A 98 -1.66 -3.84 -15.11
N ALA A 99 -1.94 -4.66 -14.09
CA ALA A 99 -3.21 -5.36 -13.96
C ALA A 99 -4.39 -4.40 -13.69
N ASN A 100 -5.57 -4.74 -14.18
CA ASN A 100 -6.80 -4.06 -13.83
C ASN A 100 -7.39 -4.67 -12.55
N LEU A 101 -7.25 -3.98 -11.42
CA LEU A 101 -7.70 -4.38 -10.08
C LEU A 101 -8.78 -3.42 -9.55
N GLU A 102 -9.50 -2.74 -10.44
CA GLU A 102 -10.55 -1.81 -10.04
C GLU A 102 -11.57 -2.50 -9.11
N GLY A 103 -11.79 -1.96 -7.92
CA GLY A 103 -12.71 -2.54 -6.94
C GLY A 103 -12.29 -3.89 -6.33
N ALA A 104 -11.05 -4.34 -6.55
CA ALA A 104 -10.55 -5.56 -5.92
C ALA A 104 -10.45 -5.41 -4.40
N ASN A 105 -10.62 -6.50 -3.67
CA ASN A 105 -10.51 -6.53 -2.21
C ASN A 105 -9.25 -7.29 -1.77
N PHE A 106 -8.33 -6.60 -1.10
CA PHE A 106 -7.10 -7.08 -0.47
C PHE A 106 -7.07 -6.74 1.04
N SER A 107 -8.24 -6.50 1.66
CA SER A 107 -8.28 -6.14 3.08
C SER A 107 -7.64 -7.22 3.96
N ASN A 108 -6.82 -6.82 4.93
CA ASN A 108 -6.10 -7.71 5.87
C ASN A 108 -5.17 -8.73 5.20
N SER A 109 -4.66 -8.43 4.01
CA SER A 109 -3.80 -9.35 3.26
C SER A 109 -2.31 -9.08 3.49
N GLY A 110 -1.48 -10.13 3.49
CA GLY A 110 -0.02 -10.03 3.47
C GLY A 110 0.46 -9.85 2.03
N LEU A 111 0.88 -8.64 1.66
CA LEU A 111 1.19 -8.25 0.28
C LEU A 111 2.70 -8.17 -0.03
N TYR A 112 3.57 -8.64 0.88
CA TYR A 112 5.04 -8.60 0.72
C TYR A 112 5.55 -9.31 -0.54
N GLN A 113 4.78 -10.24 -1.10
CA GLN A 113 5.10 -10.94 -2.35
C GLN A 113 4.36 -10.39 -3.58
N PHE A 114 3.66 -9.26 -3.49
CA PHE A 114 2.86 -8.71 -4.58
C PHE A 114 3.47 -7.42 -5.16
N TYR A 115 3.55 -7.35 -6.48
CA TYR A 115 3.90 -6.12 -7.20
C TYR A 115 2.69 -5.54 -7.91
N PHE A 116 2.35 -4.29 -7.59
CA PHE A 116 1.24 -3.57 -8.19
C PHE A 116 1.70 -2.45 -9.12
N THR A 117 2.95 -2.50 -9.60
CA THR A 117 3.54 -1.42 -10.39
C THR A 117 2.65 -1.09 -11.60
N ASN A 118 2.28 0.18 -11.78
CA ASN A 118 1.35 0.61 -12.85
C ASN A 118 -0.03 -0.07 -12.87
N ALA A 119 -0.45 -0.77 -11.81
CA ALA A 119 -1.76 -1.41 -11.74
C ALA A 119 -2.88 -0.37 -11.56
N ASN A 120 -4.08 -0.68 -12.06
CA ASN A 120 -5.28 0.11 -11.78
C ASN A 120 -5.97 -0.42 -10.52
N LEU A 121 -5.73 0.22 -9.39
CA LEU A 121 -6.33 -0.10 -8.09
C LEU A 121 -7.46 0.87 -7.72
N LYS A 122 -8.06 1.55 -8.70
CA LYS A 122 -9.16 2.49 -8.46
C LYS A 122 -10.28 1.82 -7.65
N ASN A 123 -10.71 2.46 -6.57
CA ASN A 123 -11.72 1.94 -5.64
C ASN A 123 -11.41 0.56 -5.01
N ALA A 124 -10.16 0.07 -5.10
CA ALA A 124 -9.77 -1.17 -4.43
C ALA A 124 -9.74 -0.97 -2.91
N ASN A 125 -9.95 -2.04 -2.15
CA ASN A 125 -9.83 -2.05 -0.70
C ASN A 125 -8.54 -2.77 -0.30
N LEU A 126 -7.57 -2.06 0.26
CA LEU A 126 -6.34 -2.61 0.84
C LEU A 126 -6.27 -2.34 2.37
N SER A 127 -7.41 -2.06 3.00
CA SER A 127 -7.46 -1.68 4.41
C SER A 127 -6.83 -2.76 5.29
N GLY A 128 -5.88 -2.38 6.15
CA GLY A 128 -5.20 -3.32 7.06
C GLY A 128 -4.27 -4.32 6.38
N SER A 129 -3.95 -4.17 5.08
CA SER A 129 -2.92 -5.00 4.44
C SER A 129 -1.52 -4.64 4.95
N GLU A 130 -0.57 -5.53 4.73
CA GLU A 130 0.84 -5.33 5.09
C GLU A 130 1.75 -5.40 3.85
N HIS A 131 2.75 -4.52 3.76
CA HIS A 131 3.88 -4.60 2.81
C HIS A 131 3.52 -4.56 1.31
N ALA A 132 2.76 -3.56 0.84
CA ALA A 132 2.41 -3.43 -0.56
C ALA A 132 3.41 -2.57 -1.38
N PHE A 133 3.90 -3.08 -2.52
CA PHE A 133 4.73 -2.35 -3.48
C PHE A 133 3.86 -1.69 -4.57
N LEU A 134 3.77 -0.35 -4.58
CA LEU A 134 2.75 0.42 -5.32
C LEU A 134 3.29 1.42 -6.35
N ALA A 135 4.59 1.39 -6.70
CA ALA A 135 5.21 2.40 -7.57
C ALA A 135 4.46 2.58 -8.91
N GLY A 136 4.17 3.81 -9.32
CA GLY A 136 3.43 4.12 -10.55
C GLY A 136 1.96 3.64 -10.59
N ALA A 137 1.43 3.01 -9.53
CA ALA A 137 0.05 2.55 -9.50
C ALA A 137 -0.97 3.71 -9.55
N CYS A 138 -2.15 3.43 -10.13
CA CYS A 138 -3.31 4.31 -10.08
C CYS A 138 -4.20 3.91 -8.89
N LEU A 139 -4.19 4.75 -7.85
CA LEU A 139 -4.86 4.53 -6.57
C LEU A 139 -6.08 5.45 -6.37
N ILE A 140 -6.58 6.07 -7.45
CA ILE A 140 -7.67 7.06 -7.37
C ILE A 140 -8.87 6.48 -6.61
N GLY A 141 -9.23 7.11 -5.49
CA GLY A 141 -10.36 6.67 -4.65
C GLY A 141 -10.21 5.29 -4.00
N ALA A 142 -9.02 4.68 -4.03
CA ALA A 142 -8.74 3.44 -3.31
C ALA A 142 -8.76 3.68 -1.78
N ASP A 143 -9.09 2.63 -1.03
CA ASP A 143 -9.04 2.63 0.42
C ASP A 143 -7.82 1.86 0.91
N LEU A 144 -6.84 2.58 1.45
CA LEU A 144 -5.63 2.07 2.10
C LEU A 144 -5.58 2.52 3.57
N SER A 145 -6.74 2.69 4.20
CA SER A 145 -6.81 3.05 5.61
C SER A 145 -6.25 1.94 6.51
N ASN A 146 -5.53 2.34 7.55
CA ASN A 146 -4.87 1.45 8.52
C ASN A 146 -3.90 0.43 7.89
N THR A 147 -3.46 0.65 6.65
CA THR A 147 -2.46 -0.19 5.99
C THR A 147 -1.08 0.04 6.60
N CYS A 148 -0.31 -1.03 6.79
CA CYS A 148 1.08 -0.95 7.24
C CYS A 148 2.02 -1.03 6.04
N PHE A 149 2.66 0.09 5.71
CA PHE A 149 3.69 0.18 4.69
C PHE A 149 5.07 0.13 5.34
N ILE A 150 5.70 -1.04 5.29
CA ILE A 150 7.14 -1.18 5.55
C ILE A 150 7.84 -1.07 4.20
N GLY A 151 8.53 0.05 3.96
CA GLY A 151 9.19 0.33 2.67
C GLY A 151 8.21 0.68 1.55
N GLY A 152 7.21 1.52 1.82
CA GLY A 152 6.19 1.89 0.83
C GLY A 152 6.74 2.72 -0.32
N TYR A 153 6.83 2.13 -1.52
CA TYR A 153 7.23 2.85 -2.74
C TYR A 153 6.01 3.45 -3.44
N PHE A 154 5.84 4.77 -3.33
CA PHE A 154 4.77 5.57 -3.96
C PHE A 154 5.29 6.51 -5.05
N ASN A 155 6.51 6.29 -5.56
CA ASN A 155 7.07 7.11 -6.63
C ASN A 155 6.18 7.07 -7.87
N ASP A 156 5.94 8.25 -8.44
CA ASP A 156 5.14 8.49 -9.64
C ASP A 156 3.69 7.94 -9.54
N THR A 157 3.19 7.68 -8.33
CA THR A 157 1.82 7.17 -8.11
C THR A 157 0.75 8.23 -8.32
N VAL A 158 -0.44 7.81 -8.74
CA VAL A 158 -1.63 8.68 -8.83
C VAL A 158 -2.59 8.32 -7.70
N CYS A 159 -2.48 9.06 -6.59
CA CYS A 159 -3.19 8.86 -5.33
C CYS A 159 -4.29 9.92 -5.08
N ILE A 160 -4.97 10.36 -6.14
CA ILE A 160 -5.98 11.42 -6.03
C ILE A 160 -7.19 10.90 -5.24
N ASN A 161 -7.59 11.61 -4.18
CA ASN A 161 -8.68 11.25 -3.27
C ASN A 161 -8.55 9.84 -2.65
N THR A 162 -7.32 9.32 -2.55
CA THR A 162 -7.05 8.03 -1.91
C THR A 162 -7.16 8.16 -0.39
N ASN A 163 -7.73 7.15 0.27
CA ASN A 163 -7.84 7.12 1.73
C ASN A 163 -6.62 6.40 2.34
N PHE A 164 -5.74 7.13 3.01
CA PHE A 164 -4.62 6.63 3.80
C PHE A 164 -4.82 6.88 5.31
N SER A 165 -6.06 7.07 5.77
CA SER A 165 -6.30 7.39 7.19
C SER A 165 -5.81 6.28 8.12
N GLY A 166 -5.10 6.65 9.18
CA GLY A 166 -4.49 5.71 10.12
C GLY A 166 -3.39 4.82 9.53
N ALA A 167 -2.99 5.01 8.27
CA ALA A 167 -1.92 4.23 7.66
C ALA A 167 -0.58 4.52 8.34
N SER A 168 0.28 3.50 8.42
CA SER A 168 1.63 3.64 8.96
C SER A 168 2.65 3.49 7.85
N PHE A 169 3.49 4.51 7.66
CA PHE A 169 4.61 4.56 6.73
C PHE A 169 5.90 4.44 7.53
N CYS A 170 6.25 3.20 7.86
CA CYS A 170 7.29 2.85 8.83
C CYS A 170 8.49 2.21 8.13
N HIS A 171 9.27 3.01 7.41
CA HIS A 171 10.66 2.72 7.02
C HIS A 171 11.33 3.98 6.47
N GLU A 172 12.67 3.98 6.40
CA GLU A 172 13.47 5.10 5.87
C GLU A 172 13.20 5.39 4.37
N ASP A 173 12.62 4.42 3.67
CA ASP A 173 12.43 4.40 2.22
C ASP A 173 10.97 4.62 1.79
N SER A 174 10.16 5.33 2.58
CA SER A 174 8.81 5.69 2.11
C SER A 174 8.92 6.84 1.11
N HIS A 175 8.85 6.53 -0.18
CA HIS A 175 9.07 7.51 -1.24
C HIS A 175 7.76 7.94 -1.91
N PHE A 176 7.47 9.23 -1.88
CA PHE A 176 6.37 9.89 -2.60
C PHE A 176 6.88 10.76 -3.76
N ARG A 177 8.07 10.49 -4.30
CA ARG A 177 8.65 11.32 -5.36
C ARG A 177 7.68 11.42 -6.54
N ASN A 178 7.38 12.63 -6.97
CA ASN A 178 6.45 12.95 -8.07
C ASN A 178 5.02 12.40 -7.89
N ALA A 179 4.65 11.93 -6.70
CA ALA A 179 3.33 11.37 -6.46
C ALA A 179 2.25 12.45 -6.55
N ASN A 180 1.11 12.13 -7.16
CA ASN A 180 -0.05 13.01 -7.21
C ASN A 180 -1.08 12.58 -6.15
N CYS A 181 -0.98 13.17 -4.97
CA CYS A 181 -1.80 12.91 -3.79
C CYS A 181 -2.87 13.99 -3.56
N ARG A 182 -3.36 14.64 -4.63
CA ARG A 182 -4.39 15.69 -4.52
C ARG A 182 -5.63 15.20 -3.80
N GLY A 183 -6.03 15.92 -2.75
CA GLY A 183 -7.22 15.57 -1.95
C GLY A 183 -7.14 14.24 -1.20
N ALA A 184 -5.96 13.60 -1.15
CA ALA A 184 -5.78 12.35 -0.42
C ALA A 184 -5.99 12.57 1.10
N ASN A 185 -6.48 11.55 1.78
CA ASN A 185 -6.74 11.60 3.22
C ASN A 185 -5.65 10.85 4.00
N PHE A 186 -4.74 11.57 4.63
CA PHE A 186 -3.70 11.09 5.55
C PHE A 186 -4.05 11.36 7.03
N GLN A 187 -5.35 11.50 7.37
CA GLN A 187 -5.77 11.73 8.76
C GLN A 187 -5.19 10.65 9.68
N GLU A 188 -4.57 11.07 10.78
CA GLU A 188 -3.99 10.17 11.80
C GLU A 188 -2.93 9.18 11.25
N ALA A 189 -2.41 9.42 10.04
CA ALA A 189 -1.33 8.61 9.49
C ALA A 189 -0.04 8.83 10.29
N HIS A 190 0.75 7.76 10.41
CA HIS A 190 2.05 7.81 11.05
C HIS A 190 3.16 7.72 10.00
N PHE A 191 4.13 8.62 10.08
CA PHE A 191 5.26 8.64 9.17
C PHE A 191 6.55 8.58 9.96
N THR A 192 7.50 7.75 9.55
CA THR A 192 8.81 7.70 10.22
C THR A 192 9.85 8.54 9.48
N LEU A 193 9.93 8.42 8.15
CA LEU A 193 10.89 9.07 7.26
C LEU A 193 10.34 8.99 5.84
N GLY A 194 10.75 9.90 4.96
CA GLY A 194 10.43 9.73 3.54
C GLY A 194 10.82 10.89 2.64
N GLU A 195 10.70 10.65 1.34
CA GLU A 195 11.05 11.60 0.28
C GLU A 195 9.78 12.10 -0.42
N MET A 196 9.70 13.41 -0.69
CA MET A 196 8.53 14.03 -1.32
C MET A 196 8.88 14.92 -2.53
N ASN A 197 10.08 14.79 -3.09
CA ASN A 197 10.52 15.63 -4.21
C ASN A 197 9.52 15.57 -5.37
N GLY A 198 8.99 16.73 -5.81
CA GLY A 198 7.99 16.83 -6.89
C GLY A 198 6.57 16.38 -6.52
N ALA A 199 6.31 15.99 -5.26
CA ALA A 199 5.01 15.48 -4.85
C ALA A 199 3.93 16.59 -4.79
N ASN A 200 2.71 16.25 -5.19
CA ASN A 200 1.56 17.15 -5.13
C ASN A 200 0.55 16.67 -4.08
N PHE A 201 0.56 17.33 -2.92
CA PHE A 201 -0.37 17.14 -1.81
C PHE A 201 -1.44 18.25 -1.73
N SER A 202 -1.73 18.95 -2.82
CA SER A 202 -2.69 20.05 -2.76
C SER A 202 -4.09 19.56 -2.33
N GLY A 203 -4.65 20.23 -1.32
CA GLY A 203 -5.92 19.87 -0.67
C GLY A 203 -5.91 18.57 0.14
N ALA A 204 -4.75 17.92 0.34
CA ALA A 204 -4.67 16.69 1.13
C ALA A 204 -4.96 16.96 2.62
N ASN A 205 -5.52 15.96 3.29
CA ASN A 205 -5.84 16.05 4.72
C ASN A 205 -4.81 15.30 5.56
N PHE A 206 -3.95 16.02 6.28
CA PHE A 206 -2.98 15.47 7.23
C PHE A 206 -3.45 15.61 8.69
N SER A 207 -4.72 15.91 8.96
CA SER A 207 -5.17 16.22 10.32
C SER A 207 -4.80 15.12 11.32
N GLY A 208 -4.11 15.49 12.41
CA GLY A 208 -3.65 14.54 13.43
C GLY A 208 -2.54 13.58 13.01
N ALA A 209 -1.98 13.70 11.80
CA ALA A 209 -0.84 12.92 11.38
C ALA A 209 0.40 13.21 12.25
N THR A 210 1.27 12.20 12.40
CA THR A 210 2.45 12.24 13.27
C THR A 210 3.73 11.86 12.53
N GLY A 211 4.88 12.32 13.04
CA GLY A 211 6.20 12.05 12.47
C GLY A 211 6.47 12.74 11.12
N LEU A 212 5.72 13.82 10.86
CA LEU A 212 5.90 14.67 9.69
C LEU A 212 7.19 15.50 9.75
N ASP A 213 7.77 15.67 10.94
CA ASP A 213 9.02 16.39 11.16
C ASP A 213 10.19 15.79 10.38
N ASN A 214 10.22 14.47 10.26
CA ASN A 214 11.25 13.74 9.51
C ASN A 214 11.15 13.91 7.98
N PHE A 215 9.97 14.22 7.42
CA PHE A 215 9.85 14.55 5.99
C PHE A 215 10.46 15.88 5.63
N PHE A 216 10.45 16.80 6.59
CA PHE A 216 10.97 18.14 6.40
C PHE A 216 12.41 18.26 6.89
N ASP A 217 13.12 17.13 7.07
CA ASP A 217 14.55 17.14 7.34
C ASP A 217 15.29 17.85 6.21
N SER A 218 16.00 18.91 6.60
CA SER A 218 16.79 19.76 5.72
C SER A 218 17.75 19.02 4.82
N ALA A 219 18.34 17.90 5.26
CA ALA A 219 19.32 17.17 4.44
C ALA A 219 18.68 16.53 3.20
N ILE A 220 17.46 15.99 3.35
CA ILE A 220 16.67 15.43 2.24
C ILE A 220 16.11 16.57 1.39
N MET A 221 15.70 17.67 2.01
CA MET A 221 15.05 18.79 1.32
C MET A 221 16.02 19.70 0.56
N GLU A 222 17.31 19.72 0.90
CA GLU A 222 18.35 20.43 0.13
C GLU A 222 18.57 19.84 -1.27
N LEU A 223 18.18 18.57 -1.47
CA LEU A 223 18.27 17.86 -2.75
C LEU A 223 17.03 18.02 -3.63
N LEU A 224 16.06 18.87 -3.23
CA LEU A 224 14.86 19.12 -4.03
C LEU A 224 15.21 19.81 -5.34
N THR A 225 14.78 19.18 -6.43
CA THR A 225 14.88 19.70 -7.80
C THR A 225 13.52 20.12 -8.35
N GLU A 226 12.43 19.67 -7.72
CA GLU A 226 11.06 19.93 -8.13
C GLU A 226 10.24 20.44 -6.94
N GLU A 227 9.17 21.20 -7.23
CA GLU A 227 8.30 21.78 -6.21
C GLU A 227 7.48 20.72 -5.46
N VAL A 228 7.44 20.83 -4.14
CA VAL A 228 6.52 20.09 -3.28
C VAL A 228 5.33 20.97 -2.97
N ASN A 229 4.14 20.56 -3.41
CA ASN A 229 2.95 21.39 -3.34
C ASN A 229 1.99 20.93 -2.24
N PHE A 230 1.86 21.72 -1.17
CA PHE A 230 0.88 21.52 -0.09
C PHE A 230 -0.27 22.53 -0.14
N GLN A 231 -0.50 23.20 -1.27
CA GLN A 231 -1.51 24.25 -1.36
C GLN A 231 -2.88 23.77 -0.85
N GLY A 232 -3.44 24.48 0.12
CA GLY A 232 -4.74 24.16 0.71
C GLY A 232 -4.77 22.87 1.55
N ALA A 233 -3.62 22.25 1.84
CA ALA A 233 -3.55 21.07 2.67
C ALA A 233 -3.94 21.36 4.12
N ASN A 234 -4.48 20.36 4.81
CA ASN A 234 -4.95 20.49 6.18
C ASN A 234 -4.01 19.79 7.16
N PHE A 235 -3.29 20.57 7.96
CA PHE A 235 -2.40 20.14 9.05
C PHE A 235 -3.05 20.39 10.42
N THR A 236 -4.38 20.32 10.52
CA THR A 236 -5.07 20.54 11.79
C THR A 236 -4.60 19.56 12.86
N ASN A 237 -4.21 20.04 14.04
CA ASN A 237 -3.73 19.24 15.17
C ASN A 237 -2.53 18.31 14.85
N THR A 238 -1.69 18.65 13.87
CA THR A 238 -0.48 17.85 13.56
C THR A 238 0.71 18.26 14.41
N ASP A 239 1.63 17.32 14.65
CA ASP A 239 2.92 17.64 15.23
C ASP A 239 3.92 18.07 14.13
N LEU A 240 4.33 19.35 14.17
CA LEU A 240 5.31 19.94 13.27
C LEU A 240 6.45 20.60 14.07
N LEU A 241 6.71 20.08 15.28
CA LEU A 241 7.75 20.56 16.17
C LEU A 241 9.10 20.66 15.44
N ARG A 242 9.78 21.81 15.54
CA ARG A 242 11.12 22.07 14.97
C ARG A 242 11.23 21.96 13.44
N VAL A 243 10.13 21.80 12.70
CA VAL A 243 10.19 21.75 11.24
C VAL A 243 10.75 23.04 10.67
N ASN A 244 11.80 22.94 9.84
CA ASN A 244 12.44 24.09 9.21
C ASN A 244 12.00 24.27 7.76
N PHE A 245 10.78 24.77 7.57
CA PHE A 245 10.25 25.03 6.24
C PHE A 245 11.04 26.10 5.46
N SER A 246 11.71 27.05 6.14
CA SER A 246 12.43 28.13 5.44
C SER A 246 13.61 27.66 4.60
N GLN A 247 14.13 26.46 4.87
CA GLN A 247 15.22 25.88 4.08
C GLN A 247 14.72 25.19 2.80
N ILE A 248 13.41 24.97 2.70
CA ILE A 248 12.78 24.28 1.59
C ILE A 248 12.46 25.30 0.50
N LYS A 249 13.36 25.44 -0.47
CA LYS A 249 13.28 26.49 -1.50
C LYS A 249 12.04 26.36 -2.40
N LEU A 250 11.61 25.13 -2.66
CA LEU A 250 10.54 24.81 -3.62
C LEU A 250 9.36 24.17 -2.88
N ILE A 251 8.80 24.88 -1.90
CA ILE A 251 7.58 24.46 -1.20
C ILE A 251 6.46 25.48 -1.38
N ASN A 252 5.26 24.99 -1.66
CA ASN A 252 4.05 25.81 -1.71
C ASN A 252 3.14 25.49 -0.53
N LEU A 253 3.05 26.44 0.40
CA LEU A 253 2.21 26.36 1.59
C LEU A 253 0.99 27.30 1.52
N THR A 254 0.64 27.83 0.34
CA THR A 254 -0.48 28.77 0.23
C THR A 254 -1.80 28.10 0.60
N GLY A 255 -2.65 28.78 1.37
CA GLY A 255 -3.95 28.22 1.79
C GLY A 255 -3.88 27.10 2.84
N VAL A 256 -2.70 26.72 3.32
CA VAL A 256 -2.54 25.63 4.30
C VAL A 256 -3.22 25.96 5.63
N ILE A 257 -3.87 24.96 6.22
CA ILE A 257 -4.54 25.06 7.53
C ILE A 257 -3.65 24.42 8.59
N PHE A 258 -3.01 25.21 9.44
CA PHE A 258 -2.23 24.77 10.61
C PHE A 258 -3.01 24.87 11.93
N ASP A 259 -4.34 24.87 11.89
CA ASP A 259 -5.16 25.10 13.07
C ASP A 259 -4.88 24.03 14.16
N GLY A 260 -4.51 24.46 15.37
CA GLY A 260 -4.15 23.56 16.47
C GLY A 260 -2.83 22.78 16.28
N ALA A 261 -2.08 23.02 15.21
CA ALA A 261 -0.80 22.36 14.98
C ALA A 261 0.25 22.76 16.05
N ASN A 262 1.12 21.82 16.41
CA ASN A 262 2.29 22.10 17.22
C ASN A 262 3.40 22.69 16.33
N LEU A 263 3.56 24.02 16.33
CA LEU A 263 4.57 24.73 15.53
C LEU A 263 5.71 25.27 16.39
N LYS A 264 5.83 24.82 17.64
CA LYS A 264 6.91 25.23 18.53
C LYS A 264 8.28 24.99 17.88
N ASN A 265 9.09 26.05 17.79
CA ASN A 265 10.40 26.06 17.13
C ASN A 265 10.37 25.74 15.62
N ALA A 266 9.21 25.67 14.98
CA ALA A 266 9.13 25.58 13.53
C ALA A 266 9.57 26.91 12.90
N ASN A 267 10.26 26.86 11.77
CA ASN A 267 10.72 28.03 11.05
C ASN A 267 10.00 28.17 9.70
N LEU A 268 9.08 29.12 9.64
CA LEU A 268 8.26 29.46 8.47
C LEU A 268 8.74 30.75 7.77
N SER A 269 9.91 31.28 8.13
CA SER A 269 10.40 32.56 7.60
C SER A 269 10.67 32.49 6.09
N GLY A 270 10.43 33.59 5.38
CA GLY A 270 10.68 33.67 3.94
C GLY A 270 9.68 32.96 3.03
N LEU A 271 8.65 32.31 3.58
CA LEU A 271 7.65 31.56 2.81
C LEU A 271 6.44 32.42 2.42
N ASN A 272 5.84 32.09 1.29
CA ASN A 272 4.52 32.62 0.93
C ASN A 272 3.42 31.88 1.71
N LEU A 273 2.93 32.52 2.76
CA LEU A 273 1.85 32.02 3.62
C LEU A 273 0.52 32.71 3.34
N SER A 274 0.27 33.14 2.11
CA SER A 274 -1.02 33.72 1.75
C SER A 274 -2.16 32.72 1.98
N ASN A 275 -3.26 33.21 2.57
CA ASN A 275 -4.46 32.44 2.89
C ASN A 275 -4.26 31.26 3.87
N THR A 276 -3.13 31.20 4.59
CA THR A 276 -2.94 30.16 5.62
C THR A 276 -3.72 30.48 6.89
N SER A 277 -4.07 29.44 7.65
CA SER A 277 -4.74 29.55 8.94
C SER A 277 -3.85 28.99 10.06
N PHE A 278 -3.79 29.66 11.20
CA PHE A 278 -2.98 29.29 12.37
C PHE A 278 -3.80 29.31 13.67
N LYS A 279 -5.11 29.09 13.61
CA LYS A 279 -5.97 29.25 14.79
C LYS A 279 -5.56 28.22 15.85
N LYS A 280 -5.19 28.69 17.04
CA LYS A 280 -4.77 27.85 18.17
C LYS A 280 -3.50 27.02 17.92
N ALA A 281 -2.71 27.33 16.88
CA ALA A 281 -1.37 26.78 16.74
C ALA A 281 -0.44 27.34 17.84
N ASN A 282 0.62 26.61 18.21
CA ASN A 282 1.54 26.97 19.30
C ASN A 282 2.98 27.25 18.86
#